data_AF-A0A3E1E049-F1
#
_entry.id   AF-A0A3E1E049-F1
#
_cell.length_a   1.000
_cell.length_b   1.000
_cell.length_c   1.000
_cell.angle_alpha   90.00
_cell.angle_beta   90.00
_cell.angle_gamma   90.00
#
_symmetry.space_group_name_H-M   'P 1'
#
loop_
_entity.id
_entity.type
_entity.pdbx_description
1 polymer ?
#
loop_
_entity_poly.entity_id
_entity_poly.type
_entity_poly.pdbx_seq_one_letter_code
_entity_poly.pdbx_strand_id
1 'polypeptide(L)'
;MAIFDAKTEFRTCQLVIRDRDISIAVDGRLLIRGGGVFSKKAESAEAFMQFGSTAPGWMGDAHWQSVRLGLRKRSELQINRSSK
;
A
#
# COMPACT_ATOMS: atom_id res chain seq x y z
N MET A 1 -11.13 17.12 3.52
CA MET A 1 -11.47 16.80 2.11
C MET A 1 -11.02 15.38 1.83
N ALA A 2 -11.92 14.48 1.41
CA ALA A 2 -11.53 13.10 1.09
C ALA A 2 -10.72 13.08 -0.21
N ILE A 3 -9.64 12.30 -0.24
CA ILE A 3 -8.71 12.24 -1.38
C ILE A 3 -9.31 11.41 -2.55
N PHE A 4 -10.37 10.64 -2.28
CA PHE A 4 -11.25 9.96 -3.25
C PHE A 4 -12.60 9.60 -2.58
N ASP A 5 -13.59 9.17 -3.38
CA ASP A 5 -14.88 8.61 -2.93
C ASP A 5 -15.09 7.22 -3.55
N ALA A 6 -15.58 6.26 -2.75
CA ALA A 6 -15.86 4.88 -3.16
C ALA A 6 -17.29 4.43 -2.78
N LYS A 7 -18.21 5.38 -2.56
CA LYS A 7 -19.61 5.09 -2.16
C LYS A 7 -20.43 4.40 -3.25
N THR A 8 -20.17 4.71 -4.52
CA THR A 8 -21.05 4.32 -5.64
C THR A 8 -20.41 3.36 -6.62
N GLU A 9 -19.09 3.18 -6.58
CA GLU A 9 -18.35 2.37 -7.54
C GLU A 9 -17.10 1.74 -6.91
N PHE A 10 -16.70 0.58 -7.44
CA PHE A 10 -15.44 -0.05 -7.03
C PHE A 10 -14.25 0.79 -7.48
N ARG A 11 -13.32 1.04 -6.57
CA ARG A 11 -12.07 1.75 -6.81
C ARG A 11 -10.90 0.82 -6.55
N THR A 12 -9.83 0.95 -7.34
CA THR A 12 -8.60 0.19 -7.14
C THR A 12 -7.64 0.99 -6.26
N CYS A 13 -7.54 0.62 -4.99
CA CYS A 13 -6.54 1.17 -4.08
C CYS A 13 -5.26 0.31 -4.13
N GLN A 14 -4.13 0.94 -4.43
CA GLN A 14 -2.83 0.27 -4.48
C GLN A 14 -1.87 0.89 -3.47
N LEU A 15 -1.45 0.09 -2.49
CA LEU A 15 -0.33 0.38 -1.61
C LEU A 15 0.91 -0.36 -2.12
N VAL A 16 2.02 0.36 -2.30
CA VAL A 16 3.33 -0.23 -2.62
C VAL A 16 4.34 0.20 -1.58
N ILE A 17 5.04 -0.79 -1.01
CA ILE A 17 6.16 -0.59 -0.10
C ILE A 17 7.44 -1.01 -0.84
N ARG A 18 8.45 -0.14 -0.87
CA ARG A 18 9.78 -0.41 -1.42
C ARG A 18 10.82 0.03 -0.42
N ASP A 19 11.44 -0.95 0.25
CA ASP A 19 12.41 -0.66 1.32
C ASP A 19 11.80 0.26 2.39
N ARG A 20 12.21 1.53 2.46
CA ARG A 20 11.68 2.53 3.39
C ARG A 20 10.57 3.40 2.79
N ASP A 21 10.35 3.30 1.49
CA ASP A 21 9.42 4.17 0.79
C ASP A 21 8.04 3.53 0.65
N ILE A 22 7.02 4.37 0.70
CA ILE A 22 5.62 3.99 0.58
C ILE A 22 4.93 4.86 -0.46
N SER A 23 4.09 4.25 -1.29
CA SER A 23 3.22 4.99 -2.20
C SER A 23 1.81 4.44 -2.20
N ILE A 24 0.83 5.34 -2.25
CA ILE A 24 -0.58 5.01 -2.38
C ILE A 24 -1.11 5.63 -3.67
N ALA A 25 -1.73 4.80 -4.50
CA ALA A 25 -2.44 5.22 -5.70
C ALA A 25 -3.89 4.74 -5.68
N VAL A 26 -4.78 5.52 -6.29
CA VAL A 26 -6.19 5.15 -6.49
C VAL A 26 -6.48 5.23 -7.98
N ASP A 27 -6.89 4.12 -8.56
CA ASP A 27 -7.13 3.94 -10.01
C ASP A 27 -5.94 4.38 -10.86
N GLY A 28 -4.74 4.03 -10.41
CA GLY A 28 -3.48 4.36 -11.07
C GLY A 28 -2.97 5.78 -10.83
N ARG A 29 -3.78 6.68 -10.26
CA ARG A 29 -3.34 8.03 -9.89
C ARG A 29 -2.61 8.00 -8.55
N LEU A 30 -1.33 8.37 -8.55
CA LEU A 30 -0.55 8.53 -7.33
C LEU A 30 -1.14 9.65 -6.45
N LEU A 31 -1.49 9.31 -5.21
CA LEU A 31 -2.04 10.25 -4.23
C LEU A 31 -1.04 10.60 -3.14
N ILE A 32 -0.28 9.59 -2.67
CA ILE A 32 0.70 9.75 -1.59
C ILE A 32 2.02 9.15 -2.04
N ARG A 33 3.10 9.89 -1.84
CA ARG A 33 4.49 9.42 -1.92
C ARG A 33 5.18 9.79 -0.62
N GLY A 34 5.41 8.81 0.24
CA GLY A 34 6.21 8.95 1.45
C GLY A 34 7.59 8.35 1.23
N GLY A 35 8.64 9.10 1.55
CA GLY A 35 10.03 8.62 1.50
C GLY A 35 10.71 8.72 2.85
N GLY A 36 11.58 7.76 3.18
CA GLY A 36 12.29 7.75 4.46
C GLY A 36 11.55 7.03 5.59
N VAL A 37 11.73 7.46 6.85
CA VAL A 37 11.31 6.72 8.07
C VAL A 37 9.81 6.84 8.36
N PHE A 38 8.95 6.70 7.34
CA PHE A 38 7.49 6.71 7.53
C PHE A 38 6.94 5.40 8.12
N SER A 39 7.82 4.44 8.43
CA SER A 39 7.49 3.25 9.19
C SER A 39 8.12 3.35 10.58
N LYS A 40 7.43 4.03 11.52
CA LYS A 40 7.50 3.49 12.88
C LYS A 40 7.00 2.06 12.73
N LYS A 41 7.88 1.07 12.98
CA LYS A 41 7.50 -0.33 12.92
C LYS A 41 6.22 -0.48 13.72
N ALA A 42 5.21 -1.15 13.16
CA ALA A 42 3.99 -1.42 13.89
C ALA A 42 4.39 -2.04 15.24
N GLU A 43 3.86 -1.49 16.34
CA GLU A 43 4.13 -2.00 17.69
C GLU A 43 3.46 -3.36 17.91
N SER A 44 2.44 -3.67 17.10
CA SER A 44 1.84 -5.00 17.07
C SER A 44 2.85 -6.04 16.58
N ALA A 45 2.95 -7.13 17.34
CA ALA A 45 3.77 -8.29 17.01
C ALA A 45 3.13 -9.20 15.95
N GLU A 46 1.88 -8.94 15.57
CA GLU A 46 1.12 -9.84 14.71
C GLU A 46 1.45 -9.63 13.24
N ALA A 47 1.99 -10.67 12.60
CA ALA A 47 2.40 -10.65 11.20
C ALA A 47 1.20 -10.93 10.26
N PHE A 48 0.10 -10.21 10.39
CA PHE A 48 -1.03 -10.31 9.47
C PHE A 48 -1.32 -9.01 8.73
N MET A 49 -1.92 -9.15 7.55
CA MET A 49 -2.59 -8.04 6.88
C MET A 49 -4.06 -8.05 7.25
N GLN A 50 -4.61 -6.87 7.49
CA GLN A 50 -6.01 -6.71 7.81
C GLN A 50 -6.67 -5.76 6.81
N PHE A 51 -7.91 -6.09 6.45
CA PHE A 51 -8.77 -5.29 5.59
C PHE A 51 -10.10 -5.06 6.33
N GLY A 52 -10.68 -3.87 6.18
CA GLY A 52 -11.92 -3.48 6.89
C GLY A 52 -11.68 -2.58 8.09
N SER A 53 -12.76 -2.28 8.84
CA SER A 53 -12.71 -1.44 10.03
C SER A 53 -12.49 -2.28 11.29
N THR A 54 -11.55 -1.86 12.15
CA THR A 54 -11.38 -2.37 13.52
C THR A 54 -11.71 -1.32 14.58
N ALA A 55 -12.18 -0.15 14.15
CA ALA A 55 -12.37 0.98 15.04
C ALA A 55 -13.60 0.78 15.95
N PRO A 56 -13.45 0.86 17.28
CA PRO A 56 -14.59 0.77 18.19
C PRO A 56 -15.51 1.99 17.98
N GLY A 57 -16.78 1.73 17.70
CA GLY A 57 -17.81 2.77 17.49
C GLY A 57 -17.89 3.35 16.07
N TRP A 58 -17.01 2.95 15.15
CA TRP A 58 -17.04 3.37 13.74
C TRP A 58 -17.20 2.15 12.86
N MET A 59 -18.42 1.63 12.85
CA MET A 59 -18.83 0.50 12.01
C MET A 59 -19.18 1.01 10.62
N GLY A 60 -18.71 0.30 9.61
CA GLY A 60 -19.00 0.60 8.22
C GLY A 60 -18.83 -0.66 7.37
N ASP A 61 -19.67 -0.80 6.36
CA ASP A 61 -19.63 -1.93 5.44
C ASP A 61 -18.78 -1.57 4.23
N ALA A 62 -18.00 -2.55 3.76
CA ALA A 62 -17.21 -2.42 2.56
C ALA A 62 -17.33 -3.71 1.72
N HIS A 63 -17.65 -3.54 0.44
CA HIS A 63 -17.64 -4.64 -0.51
C HIS A 63 -16.28 -4.69 -1.21
N TRP A 64 -15.72 -5.89 -1.28
CA TRP A 64 -14.44 -6.14 -1.94
C TRP A 64 -14.66 -7.03 -3.16
N GLN A 65 -14.37 -6.50 -4.35
CA GLN A 65 -14.38 -7.33 -5.56
C GLN A 65 -13.18 -8.27 -5.60
N SER A 66 -12.01 -7.82 -5.14
CA SER A 66 -10.83 -8.67 -4.96
C SER A 66 -9.82 -8.02 -4.02
N VAL A 67 -8.96 -8.85 -3.42
CA VAL A 67 -7.77 -8.42 -2.68
C VAL A 67 -6.57 -9.17 -3.27
N ARG A 68 -5.47 -8.45 -3.52
CA ARG A 68 -4.25 -9.03 -4.07
C ARG A 68 -3.04 -8.60 -3.25
N LEU A 69 -2.27 -9.59 -2.81
CA LEU A 69 -0.94 -9.39 -2.24
C LEU A 69 0.08 -10.01 -3.18
N GLY A 70 1.13 -9.27 -3.48
CA GLY A 70 2.24 -9.77 -4.28
C GLY A 70 3.56 -9.20 -3.79
N LEU A 71 4.57 -10.06 -3.71
CA LEU A 71 5.95 -9.65 -3.54
C LEU A 71 6.53 -9.40 -4.94
N ARG A 72 7.03 -8.19 -5.18
CA ARG A 72 7.79 -7.92 -6.41
C ARG A 72 9.25 -8.20 -6.12
N LYS A 73 9.88 -9.09 -6.90
CA LYS A 73 11.34 -9.26 -6.87
C LYS A 73 11.96 -7.88 -7.13
N ARG A 74 12.93 -7.48 -6.30
CA ARG A 74 13.75 -6.32 -6.59
C ARG A 74 14.47 -6.64 -7.90
N SER A 75 14.21 -5.88 -8.95
CA SER A 75 15.01 -5.97 -10.17
C SER A 75 16.43 -5.59 -9.77
N GLU A 76 17.35 -6.55 -9.80
CA GLU A 76 18.77 -6.27 -9.69
C GLU A 76 19.12 -5.34 -10.85
N LEU A 77 19.47 -4.10 -10.54
CA LEU A 77 20.23 -3.30 -11.48
C LEU A 77 21.53 -4.09 -11.71
N GLN A 78 21.60 -4.80 -12.84
CA GLN A 78 22.87 -5.35 -13.34
C GLN A 78 23.76 -4.15 -13.62
N ILE A 79 24.53 -3.73 -12.61
CA ILE A 79 25.65 -2.82 -12.81
C ILE A 79 26.70 -3.69 -13.50
N ASN A 80 26.70 -3.69 -14.82
CA ASN A 80 27.81 -4.20 -15.63
C ASN A 80 29.03 -3.34 -15.32
N ARG A 81 29.76 -3.68 -14.26
CA ARG A 81 31.15 -3.26 -14.10
C ARG A 81 31.97 -4.12 -15.05
N SER A 82 32.07 -3.68 -16.31
CA SER A 82 33.12 -4.13 -17.20
C SER A 82 34.43 -3.57 -16.65
N SER A 83 35.12 -4.39 -15.86
CA SER A 83 36.51 -4.16 -15.50
C SER A 83 37.38 -4.57 -16.68
N LYS A 84 38.06 -3.54 -17.22
CA LYS A 84 39.33 -3.51 -17.96
C LYS A 84 39.90 -4.83 -18.47
#